data_AF-A0A7C4GLD2-F1
#
_entry.id   AF-A0A7C4GLD2-F1
#
_cell.length_a   1.000
_cell.length_b   1.000
_cell.length_c   1.000
_cell.angle_alpha   90.00
_cell.angle_beta   90.00
_cell.angle_gamma   90.00
#
_symmetry.space_group_name_H-M   'P 1'
#
loop_
_entity.id
_entity.type
_entity.pdbx_description
1 polymer ?
#
loop_
_entity_poly.entity_id
_entity_poly.type
_entity_poly.pdbx_seq_one_letter_code
_entity_poly.pdbx_strand_id
1 'polypeptide(L)'
;MSEQEKERKASGAEKLVLKAKAIIKDKRISQLDTSSYEVKGDHGIYVVSKDAYGNYNCSCVGYLKRGICSHSLAVRLYEQNREYRRMIKKGIVKGAGYIP
;
A
#
# COMPACT_ATOMS: atom_id res chain seq x y z
N MET A 1 -5.85 -18.55 17.31
CA MET A 1 -6.61 -18.27 16.07
C MET A 1 -5.63 -18.16 14.92
N SER A 2 -5.82 -18.90 13.82
CA SER A 2 -4.92 -18.85 12.66
C SER A 2 -5.17 -17.59 11.82
N GLU A 3 -4.15 -17.10 11.10
CA GLU A 3 -4.28 -15.94 10.19
C GLU A 3 -5.39 -16.15 9.14
N GLN A 4 -5.56 -17.39 8.67
CA GLN A 4 -6.60 -17.79 7.71
C GLN A 4 -8.03 -17.68 8.27
N GLU A 5 -8.22 -17.78 9.58
CA GLU A 5 -9.54 -17.65 10.19
C GLU A 5 -9.93 -16.18 10.39
N LYS A 6 -8.94 -15.32 10.67
CA LYS A 6 -9.12 -13.86 10.72
C LYS A 6 -9.51 -13.30 9.35
N GLU A 7 -8.85 -13.76 8.29
CA GLU A 7 -9.13 -13.30 6.92
C GLU A 7 -10.54 -13.68 6.44
N ARG A 8 -11.03 -14.88 6.81
CA ARG A 8 -12.38 -15.32 6.43
C ARG A 8 -13.49 -14.48 7.07
N LYS A 9 -13.31 -14.05 8.32
CA LYS A 9 -14.30 -13.27 9.09
C LYS A 9 -14.21 -11.75 8.87
N ALA A 10 -13.14 -11.26 8.23
CA ALA A 10 -12.93 -9.85 7.97
C ALA A 10 -13.94 -9.25 6.96
N SER A 11 -14.37 -8.01 7.23
CA SER A 11 -15.15 -7.19 6.30
C SER A 11 -14.38 -6.90 5.00
N GLY A 12 -15.09 -6.44 3.97
CA GLY A 12 -14.48 -6.09 2.68
C GLY A 12 -13.36 -5.04 2.80
N ALA A 13 -13.52 -4.07 3.71
CA ALA A 13 -12.51 -3.04 3.97
C ALA A 13 -11.29 -3.61 4.71
N GLU A 14 -11.50 -4.45 5.73
CA GLU A 14 -10.41 -5.11 6.46
C GLU A 14 -9.57 -6.00 5.52
N LYS A 15 -10.22 -6.73 4.61
CA LYS A 15 -9.52 -7.53 3.59
C LYS A 15 -8.62 -6.69 2.68
N LEU A 16 -9.05 -5.48 2.30
CA LEU A 16 -8.21 -4.56 1.53
C LEU A 16 -6.96 -4.15 2.31
N VAL A 17 -7.12 -3.84 3.60
CA VAL A 17 -6.00 -3.45 4.48
C VAL A 17 -5.03 -4.63 4.67
N LEU A 18 -5.54 -5.84 4.92
CA LEU A 18 -4.71 -7.04 5.09
C LEU A 18 -3.89 -7.32 3.84
N LYS A 19 -4.51 -7.27 2.65
CA LYS A 19 -3.79 -7.45 1.38
C LYS A 19 -2.77 -6.35 1.13
N ALA A 20 -3.09 -5.10 1.44
CA ALA A 20 -2.16 -3.99 1.30
C ALA A 20 -0.91 -4.18 2.19
N LYS A 21 -1.10 -4.61 3.44
CA LYS A 21 -0.01 -4.94 4.36
C LYS A 21 0.83 -6.12 3.87
N ALA A 22 0.19 -7.16 3.34
CA ALA A 22 0.89 -8.31 2.77
C ALA A 22 1.81 -7.89 1.59
N ILE A 23 1.32 -7.05 0.69
CA ILE A 23 2.11 -6.50 -0.42
C ILE A 23 3.37 -5.77 0.09
N ILE A 24 3.25 -4.95 1.14
CA ILE A 24 4.38 -4.21 1.73
C ILE A 24 5.36 -5.17 2.42
N LYS A 25 4.84 -6.07 3.26
CA LYS A 25 5.62 -7.05 4.02
C LYS A 25 6.45 -7.93 3.10
N ASP A 26 5.86 -8.37 2.00
CA ASP A 26 6.49 -9.25 1.00
C ASP A 26 7.35 -8.48 -0.01
N LYS A 27 7.54 -7.16 0.19
CA LYS A 27 8.36 -6.29 -0.67
C LYS A 27 7.95 -6.34 -2.16
N ARG A 28 6.64 -6.39 -2.41
CA ARG A 28 6.05 -6.48 -3.76
C ARG A 28 5.82 -5.13 -4.43
N ILE A 29 6.54 -4.09 -4.01
CA ILE A 29 6.45 -2.73 -4.55
C ILE A 29 7.82 -2.33 -5.10
N SER A 30 7.87 -1.97 -6.38
CA SER A 30 9.05 -1.41 -7.03
C SER A 30 8.73 0.00 -7.52
N GLN A 31 9.59 0.97 -7.19
CA GLN A 31 9.43 2.34 -7.70
C GLN A 31 9.92 2.39 -9.16
N LEU A 32 9.07 2.87 -10.08
CA LEU A 32 9.40 3.01 -11.51
C LEU A 32 9.95 4.41 -11.81
N ASP A 33 9.32 5.43 -11.26
CA ASP A 33 9.73 6.83 -11.38
C ASP A 33 9.38 7.62 -10.10
N THR A 34 9.45 8.96 -10.14
CA THR A 34 9.16 9.82 -8.99
C THR A 34 7.73 9.68 -8.45
N SER A 35 6.78 9.33 -9.31
CA SER A 35 5.34 9.26 -9.02
C SER A 35 4.70 7.91 -9.32
N SER A 36 5.40 6.96 -9.93
CA SER A 36 4.85 5.68 -10.38
C SER A 36 5.54 4.48 -9.73
N TYR A 37 4.75 3.43 -9.49
CA TYR A 37 5.16 2.20 -8.82
C TYR A 37 4.60 0.99 -9.56
N GLU A 38 5.41 -0.04 -9.70
CA GLU A 38 4.98 -1.38 -10.03
C GLU A 38 4.60 -2.11 -8.73
N VAL A 39 3.44 -2.75 -8.72
CA VAL A 39 2.92 -3.52 -7.59
C VAL A 39 2.57 -4.93 -8.05
N LYS A 40 3.21 -5.94 -7.46
CA LYS A 40 2.91 -7.36 -7.73
C LYS A 40 1.77 -7.82 -6.82
N GLY A 41 0.57 -7.94 -7.40
CA GLY A 41 -0.61 -8.50 -6.74
C GLY A 41 -0.73 -10.01 -6.96
N ASP A 42 -1.77 -10.61 -6.39
CA ASP A 42 -2.02 -12.06 -6.49
C ASP A 42 -2.38 -12.49 -7.92
N HIS A 43 -2.96 -11.59 -8.72
CA HIS A 43 -3.48 -11.88 -10.07
C HIS A 43 -2.71 -11.18 -11.19
N GLY A 44 -1.55 -10.59 -10.89
CA GLY A 44 -0.73 -9.92 -11.88
C GLY A 44 0.02 -8.71 -11.34
N ILE A 45 0.67 -8.01 -12.27
CA ILE A 45 1.44 -6.81 -12.01
C ILE A 45 0.59 -5.59 -12.39
N TYR A 46 0.54 -4.62 -11.49
CA TYR A 46 -0.25 -3.40 -11.67
C TYR A 46 0.61 -2.17 -11.49
N VAL A 47 0.24 -1.09 -12.17
CA VAL A 47 0.89 0.20 -12.01
C VAL A 47 0.04 1.06 -11.10
N VAL A 48 0.70 1.69 -10.13
CA VAL A 48 0.11 2.73 -9.29
C VAL A 48 0.83 4.04 -9.57
N SER A 49 0.08 5.08 -9.94
CA SER A 49 0.61 6.42 -10.22
C SER A 49 -0.01 7.43 -9.27
N LYS A 50 0.83 8.30 -8.72
CA LYS A 50 0.44 9.43 -7.88
C LYS A 50 0.19 10.65 -8.76
N ASP A 51 -1.02 11.21 -8.68
CA ASP A 51 -1.33 12.44 -9.41
C ASP A 51 -0.83 13.69 -8.68
N ALA A 52 -0.97 14.85 -9.34
CA ALA A 52 -0.56 16.15 -8.78
C ALA A 52 -1.33 16.55 -7.51
N TYR A 53 -2.49 15.93 -7.25
CA TYR A 53 -3.31 16.17 -6.06
C TYR A 53 -2.98 15.19 -4.92
N GLY A 54 -2.04 14.26 -5.14
CA GLY A 54 -1.63 13.26 -4.16
C GLY A 54 -2.55 12.03 -4.09
N ASN A 55 -3.43 11.82 -5.08
CA ASN A 55 -4.23 10.59 -5.18
C ASN A 55 -3.41 9.46 -5.82
N TYR A 56 -3.68 8.24 -5.37
CA TYR A 56 -3.01 7.03 -5.84
C TYR A 56 -3.93 6.26 -6.78
N ASN A 57 -3.67 6.35 -8.08
CA ASN A 57 -4.45 5.72 -9.13
C ASN A 57 -3.84 4.37 -9.48
N CYS A 58 -4.65 3.31 -9.56
CA CYS A 58 -4.16 1.95 -9.83
C CYS A 58 -4.80 1.37 -11.10
N SER A 59 -4.02 0.67 -11.92
CA SER A 59 -4.49 0.06 -13.18
C SER A 59 -5.36 -1.19 -12.99
N CYS A 60 -5.49 -1.74 -11.78
CA CYS A 60 -6.27 -2.95 -11.54
C CYS A 60 -7.79 -2.73 -11.65
N VAL A 61 -8.52 -3.76 -12.09
CA VAL A 61 -9.99 -3.75 -12.25
C VAL A 61 -10.71 -3.34 -10.96
N GLY A 62 -10.20 -3.77 -9.79
CA GLY A 62 -10.80 -3.44 -8.51
C GLY A 62 -10.78 -1.95 -8.18
N TYR A 63 -9.76 -1.23 -8.64
CA TYR A 63 -9.66 0.22 -8.52
C TYR A 63 -10.55 0.90 -9.55
N LEU A 64 -10.46 0.51 -10.83
CA LEU A 64 -11.27 1.10 -11.90
C LEU A 64 -12.79 1.04 -11.61
N LYS A 65 -13.26 0.01 -10.90
CA LYS A 65 -14.66 -0.14 -10.52
C LYS A 65 -15.09 0.62 -9.26
N ARG A 66 -14.17 0.90 -8.31
CA ARG A 66 -14.53 1.36 -6.94
C ARG A 66 -13.74 2.57 -6.45
N GLY A 67 -12.73 3.02 -7.19
CA GLY A 67 -11.78 4.05 -6.76
C GLY A 67 -10.83 3.60 -5.64
N ILE A 68 -10.88 2.33 -5.19
CA ILE A 68 -10.04 1.82 -4.10
C ILE A 68 -9.66 0.34 -4.33
N CYS A 69 -8.40 0.02 -4.05
CA CYS A 69 -7.90 -1.36 -4.04
C CYS A 69 -6.75 -1.51 -3.03
N SER A 70 -6.35 -2.75 -2.76
CA SER A 70 -5.22 -3.03 -1.88
C SER A 70 -3.88 -2.53 -2.45
N HIS A 71 -3.73 -2.44 -3.78
CA HIS A 71 -2.48 -1.97 -4.41
C HIS A 71 -2.26 -0.47 -4.21
N SER A 72 -3.27 0.36 -4.50
CA SER A 72 -3.18 1.81 -4.27
C SER A 72 -3.00 2.13 -2.79
N LEU A 73 -3.69 1.40 -1.92
CA LEU A 73 -3.52 1.51 -0.47
C LEU A 73 -2.09 1.11 -0.04
N ALA A 74 -1.54 0.03 -0.59
CA ALA A 74 -0.19 -0.43 -0.27
C ALA A 74 0.86 0.63 -0.61
N VAL A 75 0.75 1.25 -1.79
CA VAL A 75 1.69 2.31 -2.22
C VAL A 75 1.56 3.55 -1.35
N ARG A 76 0.33 3.97 -1.01
CA ARG A 76 0.12 5.09 -0.09
C ARG A 76 0.80 4.86 1.26
N LEU A 77 0.58 3.69 1.87
CA LEU A 77 1.20 3.33 3.14
C LEU A 77 2.72 3.21 3.01
N TYR A 78 3.21 2.66 1.91
CA TYR A 78 4.63 2.55 1.63
C TYR A 78 5.32 3.93 1.56
N GLU A 79 4.75 4.88 0.82
CA GLU A 79 5.26 6.25 0.75
C GLU A 79 5.24 6.94 2.11
N GLN A 80 4.11 6.88 2.83
CA GLN A 80 3.98 7.44 4.17
C GLN A 80 5.05 6.88 5.12
N ASN A 81 5.29 5.56 5.07
CA ASN A 81 6.32 4.91 5.89
C ASN A 81 7.73 5.38 5.52
N ARG A 82 8.03 5.59 4.23
CA ARG A 82 9.34 6.12 3.79
C ARG A 82 9.55 7.56 4.26
N GLU A 83 8.53 8.39 4.13
CA GLU A 83 8.57 9.78 4.59
C GLU A 83 8.77 9.85 6.12
N TYR A 84 7.99 9.07 6.87
CA TYR A 84 8.09 9.03 8.32
C TYR A 84 9.49 8.58 8.80
N ARG A 85 10.05 7.53 8.18
CA ARG A 85 11.44 7.11 8.43
C ARG A 85 12.44 8.22 8.15
N ARG A 86 12.22 9.02 7.10
CA ARG A 86 13.08 10.16 6.77
C ARG A 86 12.99 11.25 7.85
N MET A 87 11.79 11.54 8.35
CA MET A 87 11.58 12.52 9.42
C MET A 87 12.22 12.09 10.75
N ILE A 88 12.12 10.80 11.11
CA ILE A 88 12.81 10.25 12.29
C ILE A 88 14.32 10.42 12.16
N LYS A 89 14.90 10.05 11.00
CA LYS A 89 16.35 10.21 10.75
C LYS A 89 16.82 11.66 10.84
N LYS A 90 15.93 12.62 10.54
CA LYS A 90 16.19 14.06 10.67
C LYS A 90 15.91 14.62 12.07
N GLY A 91 15.43 13.80 13.02
CA GLY A 91 15.06 14.26 14.36
C GLY A 91 13.78 15.11 14.41
N ILE A 92 12.98 15.14 13.34
CA ILE A 92 11.75 15.96 13.27
C ILE A 92 10.62 15.34 14.11
N VAL A 93 10.55 14.00 14.15
CA VAL A 93 9.52 13.25 14.89
C VAL A 93 10.15 12.15 15.74
N LYS A 94 9.54 11.84 16.89
CA LYS A 94 9.94 10.73 17.76
C LYS A 94 9.48 9.40 17.15
N GLY A 95 10.24 8.32 17.37
CA GLY A 95 10.02 7.00 16.77
C GLY A 95 8.80 6.22 17.28
N ALA A 96 7.62 6.81 17.29
CA ALA A 96 6.35 6.15 17.63
C ALA A 96 5.40 6.23 16.43
N GLY A 97 5.32 5.18 15.62
CA GLY A 97 4.45 5.10 14.45
C GLY A 97 4.85 3.94 13.53
N TYR A 98 3.87 3.29 12.90
CA TYR A 98 4.10 2.13 12.05
C TYR A 98 5.04 2.44 10.87
N ILE A 99 5.93 1.47 10.70
CA ILE A 99 7.12 1.28 9.87
C ILE A 99 7.31 -0.26 9.94
N PRO A 100 7.65 -0.98 8.86
CA PRO A 100 6.77 -1.57 7.83
C PRO A 100 5.89 -2.76 8.30
#